data_AF-A0A654ZTL7-F1
#
_entry.id   AF-A0A654ZTL7-F1
#
_cell.length_a   1.000
_cell.length_b   1.000
_cell.length_c   1.000
_cell.angle_alpha   90.00
_cell.angle_beta   90.00
_cell.angle_gamma   90.00
#
_symmetry.space_group_name_H-M   'P 1'
#
loop_
_entity.id
_entity.type
_entity.pdbx_description
1 polymer ?
#
loop_
_entity_poly.entity_id
_entity_poly.type
_entity_poly.pdbx_seq_one_letter_code
_entity_poly.pdbx_strand_id
1 'polypeptide(L)'
;MNMGIKQIHGTATVYLDGGKFVALQSPDPRYTESMYYIDPQGVRYGVPNAETAKSLGLSSPQNAPWEIVRLLVDGPVLSKDAALLEHDTLPADPSPRKVPAGASGAP
;
A
#
# COMPACT_ATOMS: atom_id res chain seq x y z
N MET A 1 13.84 -14.83 -20.11
CA MET A 1 13.51 -13.40 -20.28
C MET A 1 12.12 -13.18 -19.68
N ASN A 2 12.01 -12.89 -18.38
CA ASN A 2 10.74 -12.55 -17.72
C ASN A 2 11.01 -11.38 -16.77
N MET A 3 10.76 -10.15 -17.22
CA MET A 3 10.79 -8.96 -16.34
C MET A 3 9.46 -8.87 -15.58
N GLY A 4 9.26 -9.78 -14.63
CA GLY A 4 8.20 -9.66 -13.64
C GLY A 4 8.54 -8.53 -12.66
N ILE A 5 7.52 -7.76 -12.29
CA ILE A 5 7.54 -6.65 -11.33
C ILE A 5 8.51 -6.96 -10.20
N LYS A 6 9.46 -6.06 -9.91
CA LYS A 6 10.40 -6.19 -8.79
C LYS A 6 9.59 -6.35 -7.50
N GLN A 7 9.35 -7.59 -7.12
CA GLN A 7 8.74 -7.95 -5.86
C GLN A 7 9.64 -7.36 -4.78
N ILE A 8 9.06 -6.46 -3.99
CA ILE A 8 9.67 -5.87 -2.81
C ILE A 8 10.04 -7.00 -1.85
N HIS A 9 11.24 -7.56 -2.00
CA HIS A 9 11.75 -8.61 -1.13
C HIS A 9 12.26 -7.95 0.16
N GLY A 10 11.50 -8.09 1.25
CA GLY A 10 12.02 -7.87 2.59
C GLY A 10 13.07 -8.92 2.95
N THR A 11 13.96 -8.60 3.89
CA THR A 11 15.00 -9.53 4.37
C THR A 11 14.46 -10.64 5.28
N ALA A 12 13.16 -10.66 5.56
CA ALA A 12 12.50 -11.59 6.47
C ALA A 12 11.41 -12.39 5.75
N THR A 13 11.32 -13.69 6.05
CA THR A 13 10.15 -14.49 5.69
C THR A 13 9.06 -14.23 6.73
N VAL A 14 7.90 -13.75 6.27
CA VAL A 14 6.81 -13.30 7.14
C VAL A 14 5.68 -14.33 7.12
N TYR A 15 5.21 -14.75 8.30
CA TYR A 15 4.07 -15.65 8.47
C TYR A 15 2.96 -14.91 9.20
N LEU A 16 1.85 -14.63 8.50
CA LEU A 16 0.70 -13.91 9.04
C LEU A 16 -0.59 -14.66 8.71
N ASP A 17 -1.49 -14.71 9.68
CA ASP A 17 -2.87 -15.19 9.52
C ASP A 17 -3.78 -14.04 9.05
N GLY A 18 -3.42 -13.37 7.96
CA GLY A 18 -4.13 -12.21 7.41
C GLY A 18 -3.70 -10.84 7.96
N GLY A 19 -4.36 -9.78 7.48
CA GLY A 19 -4.01 -8.39 7.77
C GLY A 19 -4.17 -8.01 9.24
N LYS A 20 -3.38 -7.02 9.69
CA LYS A 20 -3.35 -6.56 11.09
C LYS A 20 -3.30 -5.04 11.15
N PHE A 21 -3.96 -4.46 12.14
CA PHE A 21 -3.87 -3.02 12.43
C PHE A 21 -3.19 -2.83 13.78
N VAL A 22 -2.05 -2.13 13.79
CA VAL A 22 -1.18 -2.05 14.96
C VAL A 22 -0.81 -0.62 15.31
N ALA A 23 -0.65 -0.37 16.60
CA ALA A 23 -0.03 0.83 17.14
C ALA A 23 1.37 0.48 17.67
N LEU A 24 2.33 1.32 17.34
CA LEU A 24 3.71 1.21 17.79
C LEU A 24 3.95 2.23 18.89
N GLN A 25 4.48 1.74 20.00
CA GLN A 25 5.01 2.58 21.07
C GLN A 25 6.52 2.41 21.08
N SER A 26 7.23 3.48 20.71
CA SER A 26 8.69 3.51 20.81
C SER A 26 9.09 4.13 22.15
N PRO A 27 10.09 3.59 22.84
CA PRO A 27 10.66 4.23 24.02
C PRO A 27 11.51 5.47 23.68
N ASP A 28 11.84 5.69 22.40
CA ASP A 28 12.60 6.86 21.97
C ASP A 28 11.66 8.08 21.80
N PRO A 29 11.93 9.21 22.48
CA PRO A 29 11.06 10.38 22.49
C PRO A 29 10.94 11.08 21.12
N ARG A 30 11.77 10.71 20.14
CA ARG A 30 11.66 11.21 18.76
C ARG A 30 10.64 10.43 17.93
N TYR A 31 10.27 9.23 18.38
CA TYR A 31 9.34 8.34 17.70
C TYR A 31 7.99 8.38 18.43
N THR A 32 7.09 9.23 17.95
CA THR A 32 5.70 9.33 18.40
C THR A 32 4.93 8.02 18.17
N GLU A 33 3.89 7.79 18.97
CA GLU A 33 2.90 6.75 18.73
C GLU A 33 2.45 6.74 17.27
N SER A 34 2.73 5.65 16.56
CA SER A 34 2.52 5.54 15.12
C SER A 34 1.62 4.35 14.82
N MET A 35 0.65 4.52 13.92
CA MET A 35 -0.27 3.46 13.52
C MET A 35 0.10 2.90 12.15
N TYR A 36 0.01 1.59 12.00
CA TYR A 36 0.31 0.88 10.76
C TYR A 36 -0.76 -0.17 10.45
N TYR A 37 -1.12 -0.27 9.18
CA TYR A 37 -1.81 -1.42 8.64
C TYR A 37 -0.78 -2.37 8.02
N ILE A 38 -0.81 -3.65 8.40
CA ILE A 38 0.05 -4.69 7.84
C ILE A 38 -0.84 -5.58 6.98
N ASP A 39 -0.51 -5.70 5.70
CA ASP A 39 -1.26 -6.58 4.81
C ASP A 39 -0.86 -8.06 4.98
N PRO A 40 -1.64 -9.02 4.47
CA PRO A 40 -1.32 -10.44 4.56
C PRO A 40 0.05 -10.83 3.94
N GLN A 41 0.60 -10.03 3.04
CA GLN A 41 1.92 -10.24 2.44
C GLN A 41 3.07 -9.69 3.29
N GLY A 42 2.79 -9.01 4.41
CA GLY A 42 3.81 -8.51 5.32
C GLY A 42 4.39 -7.14 4.94
N VAL A 43 3.66 -6.35 4.15
CA VAL A 43 3.97 -4.94 3.89
C VAL A 43 3.27 -4.08 4.94
N ARG A 44 4.00 -3.14 5.52
CA ARG A 44 3.44 -2.17 6.48
C ARG A 44 3.13 -0.86 5.77
N TYR A 45 1.94 -0.35 6.00
CA TYR A 45 1.45 0.92 5.46
C TYR A 45 1.17 1.88 6.62
N GLY A 46 1.78 3.06 6.58
CA GLY A 46 1.56 4.07 7.61
C GLY A 46 0.12 4.59 7.59
N VAL A 47 -0.48 4.75 8.77
CA VAL A 47 -1.81 5.36 8.95
C VAL A 47 -1.63 6.66 9.75
N PRO A 48 -1.82 7.84 9.12
CA PRO A 48 -1.36 9.10 9.69
C PRO A 48 -2.21 9.57 10.88
N ASN A 49 -3.48 9.19 10.96
CA ASN A 49 -4.39 9.60 12.02
C ASN A 49 -5.58 8.65 12.18
N ALA A 50 -6.28 8.77 13.31
CA ALA A 50 -7.42 7.93 13.64
C ALA A 50 -8.64 8.13 12.72
N GLU A 51 -8.78 9.31 12.10
CA GLU A 51 -9.83 9.56 11.10
C GLU A 51 -9.61 8.73 9.84
N THR A 52 -8.36 8.65 9.36
CA THR A 52 -7.99 7.81 8.22
C THR A 52 -8.20 6.34 8.55
N ALA A 53 -7.82 5.89 9.75
CA ALA A 53 -8.08 4.53 10.21
C ALA A 53 -9.58 4.19 10.16
N LYS A 54 -10.43 5.07 10.72
CA LYS A 54 -11.90 4.93 10.68
C LYS A 54 -12.45 4.87 9.25
N SER A 55 -11.94 5.71 8.36
CA SER A 55 -12.37 5.74 6.95
C SER A 55 -12.07 4.44 6.21
N LEU A 56 -11.02 3.73 6.62
CA LEU A 56 -10.61 2.42 6.09
C LEU A 56 -11.33 1.26 6.81
N GLY A 57 -12.19 1.54 7.79
CA GLY A 57 -12.82 0.52 8.64
C GLY A 57 -11.87 -0.11 9.66
N LEU A 58 -10.66 0.44 9.83
CA LEU A 58 -9.68 -0.04 10.81
C LEU A 58 -10.04 0.51 12.20
N SER A 59 -10.39 -0.38 13.11
CA SER A 59 -10.79 -0.05 14.48
C SER A 59 -9.88 -0.77 15.48
N SER A 60 -9.63 -0.13 16.62
CA SER A 60 -8.90 -0.71 17.76
C SER A 60 -7.51 -1.26 17.39
N PRO A 61 -6.48 -0.40 17.21
CA PRO A 61 -5.14 -0.87 16.90
C PRO A 61 -4.60 -1.74 18.04
N GLN A 62 -3.97 -2.86 17.69
CA GLN A 62 -3.30 -3.71 18.66
C GLN A 62 -1.88 -3.17 18.91
N ASN A 63 -1.45 -3.10 20.17
CA ASN A 63 -0.08 -2.73 20.47
C ASN A 63 0.88 -3.79 19.93
N ALA A 64 1.85 -3.35 19.13
CA ALA A 64 2.88 -4.21 18.57
C ALA A 64 4.29 -3.67 18.89
N PRO A 65 5.28 -4.56 19.09
CA PRO A 65 6.65 -4.15 19.33
C PRO A 65 7.25 -3.53 18.07
N TRP A 66 7.74 -2.29 18.20
CA TRP A 66 8.35 -1.53 17.10
C TRP A 66 9.53 -2.26 16.45
N GLU A 67 10.26 -3.06 17.22
CA GLU A 67 11.44 -3.81 16.75
C GLU A 67 11.12 -4.85 15.68
N ILE A 68 9.93 -5.44 15.72
CA ILE A 68 9.50 -6.45 14.74
C ILE A 68 8.87 -5.77 13.53
N VAL A 69 7.99 -4.81 13.77
CA VAL A 69 7.25 -4.13 12.69
C VAL A 69 8.22 -3.39 11.77
N ARG A 70 9.31 -2.80 12.28
CA ARG A 70 10.29 -2.11 11.43
C ARG A 70 11.02 -3.02 10.43
N LEU A 71 11.04 -4.34 10.65
CA LEU A 71 11.65 -5.32 9.74
C LEU A 71 10.76 -5.61 8.52
N LEU A 72 9.46 -5.32 8.63
CA LEU A 72 8.52 -5.45 7.53
C LEU A 72 8.81 -4.38 6.47
N VAL A 73 8.52 -4.74 5.23
CA VAL A 73 8.69 -3.87 4.08
C VAL A 73 7.83 -2.63 4.25
N ASP A 74 8.43 -1.44 4.09
CA ASP A 74 7.72 -0.16 4.13
C ASP A 74 6.97 0.06 2.82
N GLY A 75 5.65 0.21 2.93
CA GLY A 75 4.75 0.59 1.84
C GLY A 75 4.33 2.06 1.93
N PRO A 76 3.59 2.57 0.93
CA PRO A 76 3.10 3.94 0.93
C PRO A 76 2.19 4.23 2.13
N VAL A 77 2.15 5.50 2.55
CA VAL A 77 1.25 5.94 3.62
C VAL A 77 -0.18 5.99 3.10
N LEU A 78 -1.10 5.35 3.81
CA LEU A 78 -2.54 5.40 3.49
C LEU A 78 -3.06 6.77 3.91
N SER A 79 -3.12 7.71 2.97
CA SER A 79 -3.52 9.09 3.22
C SER A 79 -4.57 9.50 2.21
N LYS A 80 -5.53 10.33 2.62
CA LYS A 80 -6.54 10.88 1.71
C LYS A 80 -5.90 11.69 0.57
N ASP A 81 -4.88 12.49 0.89
CA ASP A 81 -4.14 13.28 -0.10
C ASP A 81 -3.51 12.38 -1.16
N ALA A 82 -2.76 11.36 -0.73
CA ALA A 82 -2.17 10.35 -1.62
C ALA A 82 -3.22 9.60 -2.47
N ALA A 83 -4.43 9.37 -1.95
CA ALA A 83 -5.51 8.72 -2.69
C ALA A 83 -6.20 9.63 -3.71
N LEU A 84 -6.11 10.96 -3.55
CA LEU A 84 -6.64 11.93 -4.49
C LEU A 84 -5.69 12.18 -5.67
N LEU A 85 -4.46 11.66 -5.61
CA LEU A 85 -3.56 11.66 -6.77
C LEU A 85 -4.07 10.64 -7.78
N GLU A 86 -4.33 11.11 -9.00
CA GLU A 86 -4.71 10.26 -10.13
C GLU A 86 -3.54 9.32 -10.47
N HIS A 87 -3.65 8.07 -10.05
CA HIS A 87 -2.77 7.01 -10.49
C HIS A 87 -3.44 6.28 -11.67
N ASP A 88 -3.11 6.69 -12.89
CA ASP A 88 -3.43 5.90 -14.08
C ASP A 88 -2.62 4.60 -14.02
N THR A 89 -3.30 3.49 -13.78
CA THR A 89 -2.67 2.18 -13.52
C THR A 89 -2.72 1.25 -14.75
N LEU A 90 -3.13 1.76 -15.91
CA LEU A 90 -3.08 0.97 -17.14
C LEU A 90 -1.69 1.09 -17.77
N PRO A 91 -0.87 0.02 -17.79
CA PRO A 91 0.28 -0.01 -18.69
C PRO A 91 -0.24 0.15 -20.11
N ALA A 92 0.36 1.07 -20.87
CA ALA A 92 0.04 1.24 -22.28
C ALA A 92 0.19 -0.11 -23.00
N ASP A 93 -0.86 -0.54 -23.70
CA ASP A 93 -0.85 -1.78 -24.45
C ASP A 93 0.32 -1.77 -25.45
N PRO A 94 1.26 -2.74 -25.40
CA PRO A 94 2.43 -2.75 -26.28
C PRO A 94 2.09 -3.13 -27.73
N SER A 95 0.83 -3.44 -28.05
CA SER A 95 0.37 -3.85 -29.39
C SER A 95 -1.01 -3.27 -29.72
N PRO A 96 -1.15 -1.94 -29.74
CA PRO A 96 -2.44 -1.30 -29.89
C PRO A 96 -3.06 -1.65 -31.25
N ARG A 97 -4.25 -2.24 -31.24
CA ARG A 97 -5.01 -2.52 -32.46
C ARG A 97 -5.48 -1.19 -33.06
N LYS A 98 -5.09 -0.91 -34.31
CA LYS A 98 -5.67 0.21 -35.07
C LYS A 98 -7.18 -0.03 -35.21
N VAL A 99 -7.98 0.89 -34.67
CA VAL A 99 -9.41 0.95 -34.98
C VAL A 99 -9.54 1.17 -36.48
N PRO A 100 -10.33 0.37 -37.22
CA PRO A 100 -10.60 0.67 -38.61
C PRO A 100 -11.26 2.04 -38.65
N ALA A 101 -10.69 2.94 -39.46
CA ALA A 101 -11.32 4.21 -39.75
C ALA A 101 -12.70 3.90 -40.32
N GLY A 102 -13.74 4.05 -39.49
CA GLY A 102 -15.12 3.95 -39.92
C GLY A 102 -15.27 4.92 -41.09
N ALA A 103 -15.64 4.37 -42.24
CA ALA A 103 -15.89 5.13 -43.45
C ALA A 103 -16.80 6.32 -43.08
N SER A 104 -16.22 7.51 -43.07
CA SER A 104 -17.00 8.74 -43.05
C SER A 104 -17.82 8.72 -44.34
N GLY A 105 -19.10 8.36 -44.19
CA GLY A 105 -20.10 8.55 -45.23
C GLY A 105 -20.06 10.02 -45.64
N ALA A 106 -19.65 10.25 -46.88
CA ALA A 106 -19.81 11.52 -47.58
C ALA A 106 -21.19 11.53 -48.28
N PRO A 107 -21.68 12.72 -48.66
CA PRO A 107 -23.04 13.23 -48.43
C PRO A 107 -24.18 12.54 -49.20
#